data_AF-A0A7S3XG08-F1
#
_entry.id   AF-A0A7S3XG08-F1
#
_cell.length_a   1.000
_cell.length_b   1.000
_cell.length_c   1.000
_cell.angle_alpha   90.00
_cell.angle_beta   90.00
_cell.angle_gamma   90.00
#
_symmetry.space_group_name_H-M   'P 1'
#
loop_
_entity.id
_entity.type
_entity.pdbx_description
1 polymer ?
#
loop_
_entity_poly.entity_id
_entity_poly.type
_entity_poly.pdbx_seq_one_letter_code
_entity_poly.pdbx_strand_id
1 'polypeptide(L)'
;DNLLELAEATGLPAATSFKHVSPAGAAIGVPLTEVEIQAYEVKNADQLTPVALAYIRARNADPLCSFGDWVAISHEVDVVTANILRVEVSDGIIAPGYAPEALEILKAKKKG
;
A
#
# COMPACT_ATOMS: atom_id res chain seq x y z
N ASP A 1 3.44 14.67 7.02
CA ASP A 1 2.40 13.89 6.35
C ASP A 1 1.64 13.04 7.34
N ASN A 2 0.38 13.41 7.51
CA ASN A 2 -0.41 12.96 8.65
C ASN A 2 -1.22 11.73 8.26
N LEU A 3 -0.53 10.65 7.88
CA LEU A 3 -1.17 9.36 7.57
C LEU A 3 -2.06 8.87 8.73
N LEU A 4 -1.61 9.09 9.98
CA LEU A 4 -2.41 8.83 11.17
C LEU A 4 -3.63 9.74 11.21
N GLU A 5 -3.49 11.05 10.99
CA GLU A 5 -4.66 11.94 11.00
C GLU A 5 -5.65 11.59 9.88
N LEU A 6 -5.19 11.11 8.71
CA LEU A 6 -6.07 10.66 7.64
C LEU A 6 -6.86 9.42 8.07
N ALA A 7 -6.21 8.46 8.73
CA ALA A 7 -6.87 7.28 9.27
C ALA A 7 -7.84 7.65 10.41
N GLU A 8 -7.44 8.53 11.33
CA GLU A 8 -8.26 9.00 12.45
C GLU A 8 -9.48 9.79 11.97
N ALA A 9 -9.30 10.68 10.98
CA ALA A 9 -10.38 11.50 10.44
C ALA A 9 -11.40 10.71 9.62
N THR A 10 -10.99 9.61 8.99
CA THR A 10 -11.85 8.82 8.10
C THR A 10 -12.36 7.52 8.74
N GLY A 11 -11.71 7.04 9.80
CA GLY A 11 -11.96 5.72 10.37
C GLY A 11 -11.60 4.56 9.44
N LEU A 12 -10.83 4.82 8.37
CA LEU A 12 -10.47 3.84 7.35
C LEU A 12 -8.94 3.65 7.31
N PRO A 13 -8.45 2.46 6.90
CA PRO A 13 -7.04 2.29 6.65
C PRO A 13 -6.54 3.23 5.56
N ALA A 14 -5.45 3.91 5.85
CA ALA A 14 -4.73 4.80 4.95
C ALA A 14 -3.34 4.27 4.61
N ALA A 15 -2.86 4.57 3.41
CA ALA A 15 -1.50 4.33 2.95
C ALA A 15 -0.93 5.53 2.17
N THR A 16 0.39 5.70 2.19
CA THR A 16 1.12 6.69 1.40
C THR A 16 2.35 6.06 0.77
N SER A 17 2.61 6.38 -0.50
CA SER A 17 3.84 6.08 -1.23
C SER A 17 4.72 7.33 -1.24
N PHE A 18 5.93 7.26 -0.70
CA PHE A 18 6.88 8.38 -0.67
C PHE A 18 8.03 8.19 -1.65
N LYS A 19 8.44 9.29 -2.30
CA LYS A 19 9.68 9.37 -3.06
C LYS A 19 10.34 10.73 -2.81
N HIS A 20 11.65 10.74 -2.55
CA HIS A 20 12.41 11.98 -2.28
C HIS A 20 11.76 12.90 -1.23
N VAL A 21 11.25 12.32 -0.13
CA VAL A 21 10.64 13.05 0.99
C VAL A 21 9.31 13.76 0.62
N SER A 22 8.71 13.41 -0.51
CA SER A 22 7.38 13.88 -0.93
C SER A 22 6.47 12.69 -1.21
N PRO A 23 5.15 12.81 -0.96
CA PRO A 23 4.21 11.76 -1.32
C PRO A 23 4.05 11.71 -2.85
N ALA A 24 4.33 10.54 -3.45
CA ALA A 24 3.92 10.22 -4.81
C ALA A 24 2.40 10.00 -4.88
N GLY A 25 1.82 9.47 -3.80
CA GLY A 25 0.38 9.38 -3.62
C GLY A 25 -0.01 8.94 -2.21
N ALA A 26 -1.23 9.29 -1.81
CA ALA A 26 -1.82 8.94 -0.52
C ALA A 26 -3.31 8.61 -0.73
N ALA A 27 -3.81 7.58 -0.03
CA ALA A 27 -5.18 7.13 -0.19
C ALA A 27 -5.71 6.40 1.04
N ILE A 28 -7.04 6.27 1.08
CA ILE A 28 -7.79 5.45 2.04
C ILE A 28 -8.34 4.19 1.38
N GLY A 29 -8.65 3.19 2.20
CA GLY A 29 -9.09 1.84 1.83
C GLY A 29 -10.53 1.75 1.36
N VAL A 30 -10.86 2.44 0.27
CA VAL A 30 -12.19 2.38 -0.37
C VAL A 30 -12.17 1.47 -1.60
N PRO A 31 -13.26 0.74 -1.90
CA PRO A 31 -13.34 -0.16 -3.06
C PRO A 31 -12.95 0.53 -4.36
N LEU A 32 -12.27 -0.21 -5.25
CA LEU A 32 -11.95 0.27 -6.60
C LEU A 32 -13.20 0.22 -7.49
N THR A 33 -13.33 1.22 -8.36
CA THR A 33 -14.27 1.19 -9.48
C THR A 33 -13.77 0.27 -10.59
N GLU A 34 -14.65 -0.13 -11.51
CA GLU A 34 -14.26 -0.95 -12.67
C GLU A 34 -13.15 -0.29 -13.52
N VAL A 35 -13.21 1.03 -13.67
CA VAL A 35 -12.22 1.82 -14.41
C VAL A 35 -10.87 1.78 -13.69
N GLU A 36 -10.85 1.92 -12.36
CA GLU A 36 -9.62 1.85 -11.57
C GLU A 36 -9.03 0.43 -11.56
N ILE A 37 -9.86 -0.61 -11.50
CA ILE A 37 -9.40 -2.01 -11.60
C ILE A 37 -8.67 -2.24 -12.93
N GLN A 38 -9.23 -1.73 -14.03
CA GLN A 38 -8.59 -1.82 -15.34
C GLN A 38 -7.31 -0.98 -15.42
N ALA A 39 -7.35 0.27 -14.94
CA ALA A 39 -6.22 1.18 -15.00
C ALA A 39 -5.03 0.73 -14.14
N TYR A 40 -5.30 0.10 -13.00
CA TYR A 40 -4.28 -0.43 -12.07
C TYR A 40 -3.92 -1.89 -12.35
N GLU A 41 -4.50 -2.49 -13.40
CA GLU A 41 -4.27 -3.88 -13.81
C GLU A 41 -4.48 -4.92 -12.69
N VAL A 42 -5.47 -4.68 -11.81
CA VAL A 42 -5.75 -5.53 -10.64
C VAL A 42 -6.56 -6.77 -11.06
N LYS A 43 -5.99 -7.97 -10.86
CA LYS A 43 -6.62 -9.24 -11.30
C LYS A 43 -7.63 -9.83 -10.31
N ASN A 44 -7.44 -9.64 -9.00
CA ASN A 44 -8.27 -10.24 -7.94
C ASN A 44 -8.85 -9.16 -7.02
N ALA A 45 -9.59 -8.22 -7.61
CA ALA A 45 -10.10 -7.04 -6.90
C ALA A 45 -11.05 -7.38 -5.74
N ASP A 46 -11.76 -8.51 -5.85
CA ASP A 46 -12.69 -9.06 -4.86
C ASP A 46 -12.01 -9.57 -3.59
N GLN A 47 -10.71 -9.86 -3.65
CA GLN A 47 -9.91 -10.38 -2.53
C GLN A 47 -9.12 -9.28 -1.81
N LEU A 48 -9.25 -8.03 -2.26
CA LEU A 48 -8.53 -6.92 -1.66
C LEU A 48 -9.11 -6.55 -0.29
N THR A 49 -8.24 -6.44 0.69
CA THR A 49 -8.57 -5.91 2.01
C THR A 49 -8.57 -4.37 1.98
N PRO A 50 -9.17 -3.69 2.97
CA PRO A 50 -9.09 -2.23 3.07
C PRO A 50 -7.65 -1.69 3.10
N VAL A 51 -6.71 -2.42 3.71
CA VAL A 51 -5.29 -2.03 3.74
C VAL A 51 -4.66 -2.16 2.35
N ALA A 52 -4.93 -3.26 1.65
CA ALA A 52 -4.47 -3.47 0.28
C ALA A 52 -5.04 -2.44 -0.70
N LEU A 53 -6.32 -2.09 -0.54
CA LEU A 53 -6.99 -1.04 -1.32
C LEU A 53 -6.32 0.32 -1.12
N ALA A 54 -6.03 0.69 0.13
CA ALA A 54 -5.34 1.95 0.44
C ALA A 54 -3.96 1.99 -0.24
N TYR A 55 -3.18 0.90 -0.14
CA TYR A 55 -1.86 0.83 -0.75
C TYR A 55 -1.90 0.89 -2.29
N ILE A 56 -2.77 0.10 -2.93
CA ILE A 56 -2.91 0.10 -4.40
C ILE A 56 -3.26 1.51 -4.89
N ARG A 57 -4.22 2.18 -4.26
CA ARG A 57 -4.61 3.54 -4.61
C ARG A 57 -3.47 4.54 -4.43
N ALA A 58 -2.75 4.46 -3.31
CA ALA A 58 -1.64 5.37 -3.01
C ALA A 58 -0.50 5.23 -4.02
N ARG A 59 -0.11 4.00 -4.37
CA ARG A 59 0.95 3.73 -5.35
C ARG A 59 0.54 4.09 -6.77
N ASN A 60 -0.69 3.77 -7.17
CA ASN A 60 -1.14 3.99 -8.54
C ASN A 60 -1.64 5.42 -8.82
N ALA A 61 -1.51 6.33 -7.86
CA ALA A 61 -1.64 7.77 -8.13
C ALA A 61 -0.58 8.22 -9.14
N ASP A 62 0.66 7.74 -9.01
CA ASP A 62 1.74 7.89 -9.98
C ASP A 62 2.72 6.70 -9.90
N PRO A 63 2.49 5.62 -10.69
CA PRO A 63 3.34 4.43 -10.66
C PRO A 63 4.81 4.69 -11.00
N LEU A 64 5.09 5.70 -11.84
CA LEU A 64 6.45 6.02 -12.27
C LEU A 64 7.23 6.68 -11.13
N CYS A 65 6.61 7.63 -10.42
CA CYS A 65 7.20 8.25 -9.24
C CYS A 65 7.32 7.27 -8.06
N SER A 66 6.41 6.31 -7.94
CA SER A 66 6.44 5.27 -6.90
C SER A 66 7.48 4.16 -7.13
N PHE A 67 8.25 4.19 -8.22
CA PHE A 67 9.33 3.23 -8.44
C PHE A 67 10.43 3.37 -7.36
N GLY A 68 10.58 2.35 -6.50
CA GLY A 68 11.47 2.41 -5.35
C GLY A 68 10.98 3.40 -4.29
N ASP A 69 9.68 3.39 -4.02
CA ASP A 69 9.08 4.20 -2.96
C ASP A 69 9.41 3.71 -1.55
N TRP A 70 9.15 4.56 -0.57
CA TRP A 70 9.00 4.17 0.83
C TRP A 70 7.52 4.16 1.18
N VAL A 71 6.99 3.02 1.60
CA VAL A 71 5.56 2.85 1.88
C VAL A 71 5.29 3.11 3.35
N ALA A 72 4.25 3.89 3.65
CA ALA A 72 3.72 4.03 5.00
C ALA A 72 2.27 3.55 5.06
N ILE A 73 1.94 2.69 6.04
CA ILE A 73 0.60 2.14 6.24
C ILE A 73 0.15 2.42 7.68
N SER A 74 -1.10 2.85 7.84
CA SER A 74 -1.67 3.26 9.15
C SER A 74 -2.15 2.09 10.02
N HIS A 75 -2.24 0.89 9.46
CA HIS A 75 -2.80 -0.31 10.08
C HIS A 75 -1.84 -1.50 9.92
N GLU A 76 -2.14 -2.61 10.59
CA GLU A 76 -1.39 -3.86 10.43
C GLU A 76 -1.37 -4.32 8.97
N VAL A 77 -0.19 -4.69 8.48
CA VAL A 77 -0.01 -5.21 7.12
C VAL A 77 -0.42 -6.66 7.07
N ASP A 78 -1.43 -6.95 6.25
CA ASP A 78 -1.91 -8.30 5.99
C ASP A 78 -1.18 -9.00 4.83
N VAL A 79 -1.45 -10.29 4.67
CA VAL A 79 -0.86 -11.14 3.62
C VAL A 79 -1.18 -10.64 2.22
N VAL A 80 -2.38 -10.08 2.00
CA VAL A 80 -2.80 -9.57 0.69
C VAL A 80 -1.94 -8.38 0.29
N THR A 81 -1.81 -7.41 1.19
CA THR A 81 -0.97 -6.23 1.05
C THR A 81 0.50 -6.61 0.86
N ALA A 82 1.00 -7.55 1.65
CA ALA A 82 2.39 -8.03 1.53
C ALA A 82 2.66 -8.68 0.17
N ASN A 83 1.73 -9.48 -0.38
CA ASN A 83 1.89 -10.10 -1.69
C ASN A 83 1.91 -9.08 -2.83
N ILE A 84 1.11 -8.02 -2.74
CA ILE A 84 1.15 -6.90 -3.69
C ILE A 84 2.51 -6.20 -3.59
N LEU A 85 2.91 -5.78 -2.38
CA LEU A 85 4.19 -5.09 -2.17
C LEU A 85 5.40 -5.96 -2.57
N ARG A 86 5.32 -7.30 -2.45
CA ARG A 86 6.43 -8.22 -2.76
C ARG A 86 6.91 -8.10 -4.21
N VAL A 87 5.99 -7.97 -5.17
CA VAL A 87 6.34 -7.94 -6.60
C VAL A 87 6.74 -6.54 -7.09
N GLU A 88 6.34 -5.50 -6.35
CA GLU A 88 6.59 -4.10 -6.68
C GLU A 88 8.03 -3.65 -6.40
N VAL A 89 8.60 -2.74 -7.17
CA VAL A 89 9.88 -2.13 -6.75
C VAL A 89 9.61 -1.10 -5.66
N SER A 90 10.05 -1.40 -4.44
CA SER A 90 9.93 -0.56 -3.25
C SER A 90 11.21 -0.66 -2.42
N ASP A 91 11.57 0.43 -1.75
CA ASP A 91 12.77 0.55 -0.90
C ASP A 91 12.49 0.19 0.56
N GLY A 92 11.23 0.25 1.00
CA GLY A 92 10.87 -0.13 2.36
C GLY A 92 9.40 0.10 2.68
N ILE A 93 8.99 -0.41 3.84
CA ILE A 93 7.65 -0.20 4.40
C ILE A 93 7.75 0.08 5.90
N ILE A 94 6.91 1.00 6.37
CA ILE A 94 6.65 1.25 7.79
C ILE A 94 5.15 1.11 8.07
N ALA A 95 4.83 0.40 9.15
CA ALA A 95 3.47 0.14 9.60
C ALA A 95 3.48 -0.09 11.12
N PRO A 96 2.36 0.10 11.84
CA PRO A 96 2.26 -0.19 13.28
C PRO A 96 2.41 -1.68 13.61
N GLY A 97 2.18 -2.57 12.65
CA GLY A 97 2.28 -4.01 12.83
C GLY A 97 2.30 -4.75 11.50
N TYR A 98 2.68 -6.02 11.56
CA TYR A 98 2.68 -6.94 10.43
C TYR A 98 2.12 -8.27 10.91
N ALA A 99 1.16 -8.84 10.18
CA ALA A 99 0.78 -10.23 10.39
C ALA A 99 2.04 -11.12 10.23
N PRO A 100 2.22 -12.18 11.03
CA PRO A 100 3.43 -13.01 10.98
C PRO A 100 3.76 -13.51 9.57
N GLU A 101 2.76 -13.98 8.83
CA GLU A 101 2.91 -14.47 7.47
C GLU A 101 3.24 -13.32 6.49
N ALA A 102 2.66 -12.13 6.70
CA ALA A 102 2.96 -10.94 5.91
C ALA A 102 4.43 -10.52 6.09
N LEU A 103 4.93 -10.56 7.32
CA LEU A 103 6.32 -10.23 7.63
C LEU A 103 7.30 -11.22 6.95
N GLU A 104 7.01 -12.51 6.97
CA GLU A 104 7.84 -13.52 6.28
C GLU A 104 7.86 -13.31 4.76
N ILE A 105 6.71 -12.95 4.17
CA ILE A 105 6.63 -12.59 2.74
C ILE A 105 7.53 -11.39 2.42
N LEU A 106 7.53 -10.36 3.28
CA LEU A 106 8.27 -9.12 3.04
C LEU A 106 9.77 -9.25 3.28
N LYS A 107 10.21 -10.05 4.27
CA LYS A 107 11.63 -10.36 4.49
C LYS A 107 12.29 -11.08 3.31
N ALA A 108 11.52 -11.84 2.53
CA ALA A 108 12.05 -12.50 1.35
C ALA A 108 12.43 -11.51 0.22
N LYS A 109 11.99 -10.24 0.31
CA LYS A 109 12.26 -9.19 -0.67
C LYS A 109 13.69 -8.67 -0.52
N LYS A 110 14.37 -8.38 -1.64
CA LYS A 110 15.73 -7.77 -1.69
C LYS A 110 16.79 -8.42 -0.77
N LYS A 111 16.78 -9.75 -0.61
CA LYS A 111 17.74 -10.54 0.22
C LYS A 111 17.70 -10.25 1.73
N GLY A 112 16.59 -9.73 2.26
CA GLY A 112 16.41 -9.45 3.68
C GLY A 112 16.36 -7.96 3.96
#